data_AF-A0A2D4HNC5-F1
#
_entry.id   AF-A0A2D4HNC5-F1
#
_cell.length_a   1.000
_cell.length_b   1.000
_cell.length_c   1.000
_cell.angle_alpha   90.00
_cell.angle_beta   90.00
_cell.angle_gamma   90.00
#
_symmetry.space_group_name_H-M   'P 1'
#
loop_
_entity.id
_entity.type
_entity.pdbx_description
1 polymer ?
#
loop_
_entity_poly.entity_id
_entity_poly.type
_entity_poly.pdbx_seq_one_letter_code
_entity_poly.pdbx_strand_id
1 'polypeptide(L)'
;AIWRELVGFVKAAIESGNKRERQNSEVLTMLLQTLKNIILSKELPVLNSLPLLEVAIKELPPKVLGSPAYQIADMDLLNGTPALFLVQLLFCEDLLKCGVENRRFFSNYETLVECVLSGPTSPLAFTESVLTIVSQNAMHLENKEYLWRMWSIMVNPLTEWIKQTNEVNQGDALEHNFNAIYCALLLPVNYIFSSSEFPELAMKTLLRSWSELYKAFARCALLVATADDNLCGEELCAKIISGLKDEAHLNQPMLEGLSHIIAVIVECICFAPYDKRFLSAHKPPQTLVEWARRSKNPLGKLCSVMKLLIILINSLKMLVSEKSDFEQLAPVAFVIVGILQNIITRISLPSVIRAVLGFIAKPFTALYKKIESTNPSRTSPAFIFKCEKLLADSLTCLQSNYTATFDSCVLKEIFPLLSVMLLNKNRHISSHAARFWNTTFGKEESLEYPEEFKTVLNKAKQKSILLLPAFESCDIIEGSSTSYSDYTENSQWGANISGIKVNPNGKRDSFLAQTGEPEEESIDFNITPKKIKLEFSR
;
A
#
# COMPACT_ATOMS: atom_id res chain seq x y z
N ALA A 1 29.09 -37.89 28.13
CA ALA A 1 30.36 -38.58 27.87
C ALA A 1 30.38 -39.03 26.42
N ILE A 2 30.18 -40.31 26.10
CA ILE A 2 30.31 -40.96 24.78
C ILE A 2 30.08 -40.03 23.56
N TRP A 3 28.91 -39.41 23.41
CA TRP A 3 28.63 -38.52 22.27
C TRP A 3 29.62 -37.35 22.10
N ARG A 4 30.07 -36.73 23.21
CA ARG A 4 31.09 -35.67 23.17
C ARG A 4 32.44 -36.20 22.71
N GLU A 5 32.85 -37.38 23.18
CA GLU A 5 34.10 -38.01 22.74
C GLU A 5 34.03 -38.31 21.22
N LEU A 6 32.92 -38.85 20.73
CA LEU A 6 32.70 -39.10 19.30
C LEU A 6 32.80 -37.81 18.46
N VAL A 7 32.10 -36.74 18.86
CA VAL A 7 32.19 -35.44 18.18
C VAL A 7 33.61 -34.87 18.28
N GLY A 8 34.31 -35.06 19.40
CA GLY A 8 35.71 -34.67 19.59
C GLY A 8 36.70 -35.41 18.68
N PHE A 9 36.52 -36.72 18.48
CA PHE A 9 37.32 -37.49 17.51
C PHE A 9 37.08 -37.02 16.08
N VAL A 10 35.84 -36.75 15.69
CA VAL A 10 35.50 -36.23 14.35
C VAL A 10 36.07 -34.83 14.15
N LYS A 11 35.96 -33.95 15.15
CA LYS A 11 36.63 -32.63 15.15
C LYS A 11 38.14 -32.77 14.94
N ALA A 12 38.82 -33.61 15.72
CA ALA A 12 40.26 -33.82 15.62
C ALA A 12 40.68 -34.39 14.26
N ALA A 13 39.90 -35.30 13.67
CA ALA A 13 40.14 -35.80 12.31
C ALA A 13 40.03 -34.70 11.25
N ILE A 14 39.03 -33.83 11.35
CA ILE A 14 38.84 -32.70 10.42
C ILE A 14 39.96 -31.66 10.60
N GLU A 15 40.33 -31.33 11.84
CA GLU A 15 41.36 -30.33 12.17
C GLU A 15 42.80 -30.79 11.86
N SER A 16 43.07 -32.11 11.86
CA SER A 16 44.37 -32.69 11.50
C SER A 16 44.53 -33.04 10.01
N GLY A 17 43.46 -32.95 9.22
CA GLY A 17 43.44 -33.38 7.82
C GLY A 17 44.31 -32.57 6.87
N ASN A 18 45.05 -33.25 6.00
CA ASN A 18 45.68 -32.60 4.84
C ASN A 18 44.62 -32.23 3.77
N LYS A 19 44.91 -31.21 2.97
CA LYS A 19 43.94 -30.52 2.07
C LYS A 19 43.45 -31.32 0.84
N ARG A 20 43.25 -32.65 0.93
CA ARG A 20 42.90 -33.51 -0.24
C ARG A 20 41.84 -34.59 -0.01
N GLU A 21 41.43 -34.90 1.22
CA GLU A 21 40.77 -36.19 1.51
C GLU A 21 39.26 -36.09 1.77
N ARG A 22 38.47 -36.75 0.91
CA ARG A 22 37.01 -36.95 1.05
C ARG A 22 36.61 -37.71 2.33
N GLN A 23 37.55 -38.49 2.87
CA GLN A 23 37.35 -39.30 4.07
C GLN A 23 36.92 -38.46 5.29
N ASN A 24 37.38 -37.20 5.40
CA ASN A 24 36.99 -36.33 6.50
C ASN A 24 35.53 -35.83 6.39
N SER A 25 35.01 -35.60 5.18
CA SER A 25 33.59 -35.28 4.96
C SER A 25 32.70 -36.53 5.06
N GLU A 26 33.21 -37.72 4.72
CA GLU A 26 32.54 -39.01 4.93
C GLU A 26 32.36 -39.30 6.43
N VAL A 27 33.39 -39.10 7.26
CA VAL A 27 33.33 -39.27 8.73
C VAL A 27 32.36 -38.28 9.38
N LEU A 28 32.34 -37.01 8.94
CA LEU A 28 31.34 -36.04 9.39
C LEU A 28 29.91 -36.42 8.96
N THR A 29 29.75 -36.91 7.73
CA THR A 29 28.47 -37.40 7.18
C THR A 29 27.92 -38.54 8.04
N MET A 30 28.74 -39.54 8.38
CA MET A 30 28.34 -40.66 9.25
C MET A 30 27.95 -40.20 10.66
N LEU A 31 28.67 -39.25 11.27
CA LEU A 31 28.32 -38.68 12.57
C LEU A 31 26.94 -38.00 12.53
N LEU A 32 26.68 -37.20 11.49
CA LEU A 32 25.45 -36.42 11.37
C LEU A 32 24.25 -37.27 10.94
N GLN A 33 24.44 -38.29 10.10
CA GLN A 33 23.45 -39.35 9.85
C GLN A 33 23.15 -40.14 11.14
N THR A 34 24.16 -40.46 11.95
CA THR A 34 23.95 -41.13 13.25
C THR A 34 23.12 -40.27 14.20
N LEU A 35 23.38 -38.95 14.27
CA LEU A 35 22.56 -38.01 15.05
C LEU A 35 21.11 -37.95 14.55
N LYS A 36 20.90 -37.87 13.23
CA LYS A 36 19.56 -37.94 12.60
C LYS A 36 18.83 -39.22 13.01
N ASN A 37 19.50 -40.36 12.93
CA ASN A 37 18.89 -41.66 13.25
C ASN A 37 18.54 -41.78 14.74
N ILE A 38 19.37 -41.25 15.65
CA ILE A 38 19.08 -41.20 17.10
C ILE A 38 17.87 -40.30 17.41
N ILE A 39 17.71 -39.18 16.69
CA ILE A 39 16.58 -38.26 16.88
C ILE A 39 15.29 -38.87 16.33
N LEU A 40 15.34 -39.44 15.12
CA LEU A 40 14.16 -39.95 14.41
C LEU A 40 13.68 -41.32 14.91
N SER A 41 14.52 -42.11 15.59
CA SER A 41 14.09 -43.39 16.17
C SER A 41 13.15 -43.25 17.36
N LYS A 42 13.12 -42.08 18.02
CA LYS A 42 12.37 -41.79 19.25
C LYS A 42 12.73 -42.67 20.47
N GLU A 43 13.80 -43.45 20.39
CA GLU A 43 14.34 -44.30 21.48
C GLU A 43 14.89 -43.46 22.66
N LEU A 44 15.26 -42.20 22.41
CA LEU A 44 15.61 -41.24 23.46
C LEU A 44 14.46 -40.25 23.71
N PRO A 45 14.17 -39.90 24.98
CA PRO A 45 13.27 -38.79 25.29
C PRO A 45 13.70 -37.50 24.58
N VAL A 46 12.76 -36.81 23.95
CA VAL A 46 12.99 -35.65 23.07
C VAL A 46 13.92 -34.59 23.69
N LEU A 47 13.74 -34.28 24.98
CA LEU A 47 14.57 -33.29 25.70
C LEU A 47 16.02 -33.75 25.91
N ASN A 48 16.31 -35.05 25.84
CA ASN A 48 17.68 -35.60 25.89
C ASN A 48 18.39 -35.51 24.53
N SER A 49 17.66 -35.32 23.43
CA SER A 49 18.22 -35.11 22.09
C SER A 49 18.78 -33.69 21.89
N LEU A 50 18.21 -32.67 22.55
CA LEU A 50 18.74 -31.29 22.51
C LEU A 50 20.20 -31.19 22.98
N PRO A 51 20.63 -31.81 24.09
CA PRO A 51 22.05 -31.92 24.46
C PRO A 51 22.96 -32.58 23.41
N LEU A 52 22.46 -33.51 22.60
CA LEU A 52 23.26 -34.17 21.56
C LEU A 52 23.49 -33.21 20.37
N LEU A 53 22.45 -32.50 19.95
CA LEU A 53 22.55 -31.41 18.98
C LEU A 53 23.45 -30.29 19.50
N GLU A 54 23.29 -29.86 20.75
CA GLU A 54 24.12 -28.80 21.36
C GLU A 54 25.61 -29.15 21.32
N VAL A 55 25.98 -30.39 21.65
CA VAL A 55 27.37 -30.85 21.58
C VAL A 55 27.87 -30.90 20.13
N ALA A 56 27.07 -31.36 19.18
CA ALA A 56 27.46 -31.34 17.76
C ALA A 56 27.66 -29.90 17.24
N ILE A 57 26.76 -28.97 17.59
CA ILE A 57 26.77 -27.58 17.13
C ILE A 57 27.92 -26.78 17.75
N LYS A 58 28.25 -27.01 19.03
CA LYS A 58 29.24 -26.20 19.75
C LYS A 58 30.67 -26.74 19.71
N GLU A 59 30.85 -28.05 19.51
CA GLU A 59 32.20 -28.64 19.41
C GLU A 59 32.73 -28.67 17.98
N LEU A 60 31.90 -28.85 16.96
CA LEU A 60 32.35 -28.85 15.56
C LEU A 60 32.81 -27.44 15.11
N PRO A 61 33.84 -27.31 14.26
CA PRO A 61 34.36 -25.99 13.90
C PRO A 61 33.34 -25.17 13.08
N PRO A 62 33.09 -23.88 13.39
CA PRO A 62 32.16 -23.02 12.64
C PRO A 62 32.41 -22.98 11.13
N LYS A 63 33.69 -23.00 10.71
CA LYS A 63 34.12 -23.02 9.29
C LYS A 63 33.77 -24.32 8.55
N VAL A 64 33.47 -25.39 9.28
CA VAL A 64 33.00 -26.68 8.75
C VAL A 64 31.48 -26.64 8.64
N LEU A 65 30.80 -26.22 9.72
CA LEU A 65 29.35 -26.08 9.77
C LEU A 65 28.81 -25.11 8.69
N GLY A 66 29.51 -23.99 8.49
CA GLY A 66 29.16 -22.92 7.56
C GLY A 66 29.62 -23.09 6.11
N SER A 67 30.11 -24.26 5.70
CA SER A 67 30.75 -24.47 4.39
C SER A 67 30.10 -25.60 3.58
N PRO A 68 29.88 -25.41 2.25
CA PRO A 68 29.30 -26.43 1.39
C PRO A 68 30.33 -27.49 0.98
N ALA A 69 31.63 -27.27 1.24
CA ALA A 69 32.68 -28.26 0.97
C ALA A 69 32.55 -29.53 1.86
N TYR A 70 31.72 -29.46 2.90
CA TYR A 70 31.37 -30.57 3.78
C TYR A 70 29.92 -31.05 3.56
N GLN A 71 29.39 -30.93 2.34
CA GLN A 71 28.04 -31.39 1.99
C GLN A 71 27.84 -32.86 2.35
N ILE A 72 26.73 -33.11 3.04
CA ILE A 72 26.29 -34.44 3.47
C ILE A 72 25.68 -35.14 2.26
N ALA A 73 26.39 -36.11 1.69
CA ALA A 73 26.21 -36.59 0.31
C ALA A 73 24.94 -37.44 0.01
N ASP A 74 23.95 -37.40 0.90
CA ASP A 74 22.80 -38.32 0.95
C ASP A 74 21.49 -37.58 1.29
N MET A 75 21.40 -36.28 0.94
CA MET A 75 20.22 -35.44 1.17
C MET A 75 20.00 -34.55 -0.07
N ASP A 76 18.77 -34.46 -0.57
CA ASP A 76 18.34 -33.60 -1.70
C ASP A 76 18.30 -32.10 -1.30
N LEU A 77 19.34 -31.63 -0.62
CA LEU A 77 19.47 -30.29 -0.08
C LEU A 77 20.19 -29.37 -1.06
N LEU A 78 19.40 -28.59 -1.79
CA LEU A 78 19.86 -27.33 -2.38
C LEU A 78 20.55 -26.50 -1.28
N ASN A 79 21.82 -26.14 -1.51
CA ASN A 79 22.68 -25.42 -0.56
C ASN A 79 23.07 -26.19 0.73
N GLY A 80 23.09 -27.53 0.70
CA GLY A 80 23.30 -28.40 1.87
C GLY A 80 24.62 -28.26 2.64
N THR A 81 24.74 -27.24 3.50
CA THR A 81 25.78 -27.15 4.55
C THR A 81 25.41 -28.04 5.75
N PRO A 82 26.41 -28.49 6.56
CA PRO A 82 26.11 -29.20 7.81
C PRO A 82 25.25 -28.37 8.78
N ALA A 83 25.38 -27.04 8.77
CA ALA A 83 24.52 -26.17 9.57
C ALA A 83 23.05 -26.21 9.13
N LEU A 84 22.75 -26.19 7.83
CA LEU A 84 21.37 -26.28 7.32
C LEU A 84 20.71 -27.62 7.69
N PHE A 85 21.48 -28.71 7.61
CA PHE A 85 21.04 -30.03 8.08
C PHE A 85 20.75 -30.06 9.58
N LEU A 86 21.60 -29.44 10.41
CA LEU A 86 21.38 -29.33 11.86
C LEU A 86 20.17 -28.45 12.19
N VAL A 87 19.88 -27.40 11.40
CA VAL A 87 18.63 -26.64 11.50
C VAL A 87 17.42 -27.54 11.19
N GLN A 88 17.46 -28.34 10.11
CA GLN A 88 16.36 -29.27 9.81
C GLN A 88 16.09 -30.27 10.94
N LEU A 89 17.15 -30.83 11.54
CA LEU A 89 17.00 -31.72 12.71
C LEU A 89 16.40 -30.99 13.91
N LEU A 90 16.82 -29.75 14.16
CA LEU A 90 16.28 -28.92 15.25
C LEU A 90 14.78 -28.62 15.05
N PHE A 91 14.32 -28.55 13.80
CA PHE A 91 12.92 -28.30 13.41
C PHE A 91 12.09 -29.58 13.14
N CYS A 92 12.58 -30.78 13.47
CA CYS A 92 11.73 -31.98 13.48
C CYS A 92 10.58 -31.83 14.49
N GLU A 93 9.35 -32.21 14.10
CA GLU A 93 8.11 -31.86 14.79
C GLU A 93 8.11 -32.11 16.31
N ASP A 94 8.49 -33.30 16.76
CA ASP A 94 8.54 -33.63 18.20
C ASP A 94 9.53 -32.72 18.95
N LEU A 95 10.71 -32.51 18.36
CA LEU A 95 11.80 -31.71 18.94
C LEU A 95 11.49 -30.22 18.94
N LEU A 96 10.79 -29.73 17.92
CA LEU A 96 10.32 -28.35 17.86
C LEU A 96 9.31 -28.10 18.99
N LYS A 97 8.28 -28.94 19.13
CA LYS A 97 7.22 -28.80 20.13
C LYS A 97 7.76 -28.75 21.56
N CYS A 98 8.59 -29.72 21.96
CA CYS A 98 9.18 -29.73 23.30
C CYS A 98 10.41 -28.81 23.45
N GLY A 99 11.02 -28.38 22.34
CA GLY A 99 12.32 -27.72 22.36
C GLY A 99 12.27 -26.21 22.54
N VAL A 100 11.24 -25.53 22.03
CA VAL A 100 11.14 -24.06 22.07
C VAL A 100 11.08 -23.48 23.48
N GLU A 101 10.55 -24.21 24.45
CA GLU A 101 10.59 -23.82 25.87
C GLU A 101 12.02 -23.84 26.45
N ASN A 102 12.89 -24.66 25.89
CA ASN A 102 14.26 -24.85 26.36
C ASN A 102 15.20 -23.80 25.75
N ARG A 103 15.86 -23.00 26.61
CA ARG A 103 16.82 -21.96 26.20
C ARG A 103 17.92 -22.47 25.25
N ARG A 104 18.26 -23.77 25.30
CA ARG A 104 19.23 -24.41 24.40
C ARG A 104 18.79 -24.38 22.94
N PHE A 105 17.49 -24.51 22.64
CA PHE A 105 16.98 -24.50 21.26
C PHE A 105 17.38 -23.21 20.54
N PHE A 106 17.06 -22.06 21.14
CA PHE A 106 17.37 -20.77 20.55
C PHE A 106 18.87 -20.49 20.48
N SER A 107 19.64 -20.83 21.53
CA SER A 107 21.11 -20.70 21.50
C SER A 107 21.76 -21.55 20.41
N ASN A 108 21.28 -22.79 20.21
CA ASN A 108 21.78 -23.69 19.17
C ASN A 108 21.45 -23.16 17.77
N TYR A 109 20.22 -22.68 17.57
CA TYR A 109 19.76 -22.08 16.32
C TYR A 109 20.55 -20.80 15.98
N GLU A 110 20.74 -19.92 16.96
CA GLU A 110 21.52 -18.68 16.84
C GLU A 110 22.97 -18.96 16.41
N THR A 111 23.67 -19.88 17.09
CA THR A 111 25.02 -20.32 16.68
C THR A 111 25.06 -20.93 15.27
N LEU A 112 24.05 -21.73 14.88
CA LEU A 112 23.97 -22.29 13.53
C LEU A 112 23.82 -21.22 12.44
N VAL A 113 23.05 -20.18 12.71
CA VAL A 113 22.83 -19.04 11.79
C VAL A 113 24.11 -18.19 11.69
N GLU A 114 24.74 -17.86 12.82
CA GLU A 114 26.03 -17.15 12.86
C GLU A 114 27.12 -17.86 12.05
N CYS A 115 27.20 -19.19 12.15
CA CYS A 115 28.19 -20.00 11.44
C CYS A 115 28.10 -19.88 9.90
N VAL A 116 26.88 -19.70 9.34
CA VAL A 116 26.70 -19.61 7.88
C VAL A 116 26.77 -18.18 7.38
N LEU A 117 26.17 -17.21 8.10
CA LEU A 117 26.18 -15.81 7.69
C LEU A 117 27.58 -15.15 7.80
N SER A 118 28.47 -15.73 8.60
CA SER A 118 29.91 -15.39 8.63
C SER A 118 30.80 -16.31 7.76
N GLY A 119 30.19 -17.29 7.07
CA GLY A 119 30.87 -18.30 6.27
C GLY A 119 31.06 -17.95 4.79
N PRO A 120 31.69 -18.84 4.00
CA PRO A 120 31.87 -18.68 2.56
C PRO A 120 30.65 -19.09 1.71
N THR A 121 29.54 -19.47 2.35
CA THR A 121 28.29 -19.88 1.68
C THR A 121 27.48 -18.65 1.26
N SER A 122 26.65 -18.74 0.20
CA SER A 122 25.67 -17.70 -0.14
C SER A 122 24.70 -17.44 1.03
N PRO A 123 24.77 -16.28 1.71
CA PRO A 123 23.99 -16.06 2.94
C PRO A 123 22.48 -15.94 2.66
N LEU A 124 22.13 -15.43 1.47
CA LEU A 124 20.76 -15.32 0.99
C LEU A 124 20.14 -16.71 0.73
N ALA A 125 20.85 -17.61 0.05
CA ALA A 125 20.31 -18.94 -0.26
C ALA A 125 20.13 -19.82 1.01
N PHE A 126 21.03 -19.68 1.99
CA PHE A 126 20.82 -20.27 3.32
C PHE A 126 19.60 -19.65 4.03
N THR A 127 19.48 -18.32 3.99
CA THR A 127 18.37 -17.58 4.60
C THR A 127 17.00 -18.00 4.04
N GLU A 128 16.87 -18.12 2.72
CA GLU A 128 15.67 -18.66 2.06
C GLU A 128 15.35 -20.08 2.55
N SER A 129 16.37 -20.95 2.62
CA SER A 129 16.21 -22.35 3.03
C SER A 129 15.74 -22.46 4.49
N VAL A 130 16.36 -21.71 5.41
CA VAL A 130 15.97 -21.70 6.83
C VAL A 130 14.59 -21.09 7.02
N LEU A 131 14.29 -19.93 6.41
CA LEU A 131 12.98 -19.29 6.57
C LEU A 131 11.85 -20.10 5.93
N THR A 132 12.15 -20.92 4.91
CA THR A 132 11.22 -21.94 4.38
C THR A 132 10.94 -23.02 5.42
N ILE A 133 11.96 -23.58 6.08
CA ILE A 133 11.80 -24.56 7.17
C ILE A 133 10.99 -23.97 8.33
N VAL A 134 11.27 -22.73 8.74
CA VAL A 134 10.51 -22.03 9.80
C VAL A 134 9.06 -21.82 9.36
N SER A 135 8.82 -21.41 8.11
CA SER A 135 7.45 -21.17 7.58
C SER A 135 6.62 -22.45 7.46
N GLN A 136 7.23 -23.56 7.03
CA GLN A 136 6.58 -24.89 7.00
C GLN A 136 6.11 -25.31 8.39
N ASN A 137 6.89 -24.99 9.43
CA ASN A 137 6.61 -25.36 10.81
C ASN A 137 5.80 -24.30 11.60
N ALA A 138 5.51 -23.13 11.03
CA ALA A 138 4.85 -22.01 11.72
C ALA A 138 3.43 -22.31 12.24
N MET A 139 2.78 -23.34 11.69
CA MET A 139 1.47 -23.84 12.14
C MET A 139 1.56 -24.77 13.36
N HIS A 140 2.72 -25.39 13.64
CA HIS A 140 2.93 -26.25 14.82
C HIS A 140 3.31 -25.46 16.09
N LEU A 141 3.52 -24.15 15.97
CA LEU A 141 3.85 -23.25 17.07
C LEU A 141 2.61 -22.46 17.47
N GLU A 142 2.01 -22.80 18.61
CA GLU A 142 0.86 -22.06 19.17
C GLU A 142 1.28 -20.64 19.56
N ASN A 143 2.24 -20.51 20.49
CA ASN A 143 2.79 -19.21 20.88
C ASN A 143 3.66 -18.61 19.76
N LYS A 144 3.19 -17.51 19.17
CA LYS A 144 3.87 -16.79 18.07
C LYS A 144 5.10 -15.99 18.51
N GLU A 145 5.37 -15.82 19.82
CA GLU A 145 6.65 -15.29 20.31
C GLU A 145 7.84 -16.19 19.93
N TYR A 146 7.66 -17.51 19.93
CA TYR A 146 8.71 -18.43 19.48
C TYR A 146 9.02 -18.24 18.00
N LEU A 147 7.98 -18.08 17.17
CA LEU A 147 8.11 -17.82 15.74
C LEU A 147 8.76 -16.45 15.46
N TRP A 148 8.34 -15.40 16.18
CA TRP A 148 8.98 -14.08 16.13
C TRP A 148 10.46 -14.15 16.52
N ARG A 149 10.83 -14.95 17.53
CA ARG A 149 12.23 -15.12 17.95
C ARG A 149 13.06 -15.89 16.90
N MET A 150 12.52 -16.96 16.30
CA MET A 150 13.18 -17.67 15.19
C MET A 150 13.40 -16.75 13.98
N TRP A 151 12.41 -15.91 13.68
CA TRP A 151 12.49 -14.90 12.64
C TRP A 151 13.53 -13.82 12.96
N SER A 152 13.56 -13.31 14.19
CA SER A 152 14.48 -12.24 14.62
C SER A 152 15.95 -12.67 14.60
N ILE A 153 16.23 -13.92 14.97
CA ILE A 153 17.58 -14.51 14.92
C ILE A 153 18.10 -14.61 13.48
N MET A 154 17.23 -14.83 12.49
CA MET A 154 17.61 -14.75 11.07
C MET A 154 17.72 -13.30 10.58
N VAL A 155 16.71 -12.48 10.85
CA VAL A 155 16.52 -11.19 10.18
C VAL A 155 17.46 -10.11 10.70
N ASN A 156 17.79 -10.08 11.99
CA ASN A 156 18.69 -9.03 12.50
C ASN A 156 20.12 -9.18 11.92
N PRO A 157 20.78 -10.35 11.94
CA PRO A 157 22.09 -10.52 11.29
C PRO A 157 22.04 -10.38 9.76
N LEU A 158 20.99 -10.88 9.10
CA LEU A 158 20.75 -10.66 7.67
C LEU A 158 20.69 -9.16 7.32
N THR A 159 19.99 -8.37 8.13
CA THR A 159 19.83 -6.93 7.91
C THR A 159 21.17 -6.20 8.02
N GLU A 160 22.01 -6.56 9.00
CA GLU A 160 23.37 -6.00 9.12
C GLU A 160 24.29 -6.46 7.98
N TRP A 161 24.17 -7.71 7.54
CA TRP A 161 24.90 -8.21 6.37
C TRP A 161 24.53 -7.42 5.11
N ILE A 162 23.24 -7.23 4.81
CA ILE A 162 22.76 -6.41 3.68
C ILE A 162 23.24 -4.96 3.81
N LYS A 163 23.19 -4.36 5.02
CA LYS A 163 23.68 -3.00 5.27
C LYS A 163 25.17 -2.84 4.92
N GLN A 164 25.97 -3.91 5.08
CA GLN A 164 27.42 -3.94 4.83
C GLN A 164 27.78 -4.30 3.38
N THR A 165 27.16 -5.33 2.79
CA THR A 165 27.48 -5.81 1.43
C THR A 165 26.73 -5.06 0.34
N ASN A 166 25.51 -4.57 0.63
CA ASN A 166 24.48 -4.16 -0.33
C ASN A 166 23.96 -5.30 -1.22
N GLU A 167 24.28 -6.56 -0.91
CA GLU A 167 23.82 -7.71 -1.66
C GLU A 167 22.42 -8.13 -1.23
N VAL A 168 21.51 -8.21 -2.19
CA VAL A 168 20.12 -8.68 -2.01
C VAL A 168 19.66 -9.62 -3.12
N ASN A 169 20.46 -9.78 -4.18
CA ASN A 169 20.11 -10.56 -5.36
C ASN A 169 20.71 -11.99 -5.28
N GLN A 170 19.86 -12.99 -5.45
CA GLN A 170 20.24 -14.40 -5.64
C GLN A 170 20.24 -14.82 -7.11
N GLY A 171 19.83 -13.91 -8.00
CA GLY A 171 19.74 -14.13 -9.43
C GLY A 171 21.08 -13.94 -10.14
N ASP A 172 21.02 -13.81 -11.46
CA ASP A 172 22.20 -13.68 -12.32
C ASP A 172 22.18 -12.36 -13.12
N ALA A 173 22.89 -12.33 -14.25
CA ALA A 173 22.97 -11.18 -15.13
C ALA A 173 21.74 -11.01 -16.05
N LEU A 174 20.78 -11.94 -16.04
CA LEU A 174 19.57 -11.94 -16.86
C LEU A 174 18.32 -11.69 -16.01
N GLU A 175 18.20 -12.38 -14.88
CA GLU A 175 17.03 -12.29 -13.99
C GLU A 175 17.46 -12.00 -12.54
N HIS A 176 16.73 -11.11 -11.86
CA HIS A 176 16.89 -10.90 -10.42
C HIS A 176 16.12 -11.98 -9.65
N ASN A 177 16.57 -12.30 -8.44
CA ASN A 177 15.86 -13.14 -7.50
C ASN A 177 16.00 -12.55 -6.09
N PHE A 178 14.89 -12.13 -5.49
CA PHE A 178 14.84 -11.56 -4.13
C PHE A 178 14.16 -12.50 -3.12
N ASN A 179 14.03 -13.80 -3.43
CA ASN A 179 13.12 -14.68 -2.70
C ASN A 179 13.50 -14.89 -1.23
N ALA A 180 14.78 -14.93 -0.86
CA ALA A 180 15.23 -14.91 0.54
C ALA A 180 14.67 -13.72 1.33
N ILE A 181 14.66 -12.54 0.72
CA ILE A 181 14.17 -11.31 1.34
C ILE A 181 12.64 -11.31 1.39
N TYR A 182 11.97 -11.84 0.36
CA TYR A 182 10.52 -12.03 0.40
C TYR A 182 10.10 -13.05 1.46
N CYS A 183 10.80 -14.18 1.62
CA CYS A 183 10.57 -15.13 2.72
C CYS A 183 10.70 -14.45 4.09
N ALA A 184 11.72 -13.59 4.27
CA ALA A 184 11.90 -12.82 5.51
C ALA A 184 10.76 -11.82 5.76
N LEU A 185 10.33 -11.08 4.73
CA LEU A 185 9.30 -10.04 4.89
C LEU A 185 7.88 -10.59 4.98
N LEU A 186 7.61 -11.76 4.39
CA LEU A 186 6.26 -12.38 4.36
C LEU A 186 5.97 -13.26 5.58
N LEU A 187 6.98 -13.85 6.23
CA LEU A 187 6.77 -14.76 7.37
C LEU A 187 5.95 -14.11 8.51
N PRO A 188 6.23 -12.87 8.96
CA PRO A 188 5.40 -12.24 9.99
C PRO A 188 3.97 -11.92 9.52
N VAL A 189 3.82 -11.54 8.25
CA VAL A 189 2.50 -11.25 7.65
C VAL A 189 1.63 -12.51 7.65
N ASN A 190 2.18 -13.63 7.20
CA ASN A 190 1.44 -14.88 7.01
C ASN A 190 1.10 -15.61 8.33
N TYR A 191 1.88 -15.40 9.40
CA TYR A 191 1.82 -16.26 10.59
C TYR A 191 1.82 -15.56 11.96
N ILE A 192 2.05 -14.24 12.03
CA ILE A 192 2.13 -13.48 13.29
C ILE A 192 1.10 -12.34 13.32
N PHE A 193 0.98 -11.55 12.24
CA PHE A 193 0.13 -10.35 12.20
C PHE A 193 -1.35 -10.62 12.46
N SER A 194 -1.88 -11.81 12.13
CA SER A 194 -3.26 -12.18 12.41
C SER A 194 -3.51 -12.61 13.87
N SER A 195 -2.47 -12.78 14.70
CA SER A 195 -2.60 -13.25 16.09
C SER A 195 -2.99 -12.12 17.05
N SER A 196 -4.14 -12.25 17.70
CA SER A 196 -4.62 -11.33 18.73
C SER A 196 -3.93 -11.47 20.08
N GLU A 197 -3.18 -12.54 20.30
CA GLU A 197 -2.50 -12.86 21.57
C GLU A 197 -1.03 -12.39 21.58
N PHE A 198 -0.51 -11.92 20.44
CA PHE A 198 0.89 -11.53 20.30
C PHE A 198 1.19 -10.21 21.04
N PRO A 199 2.21 -10.14 21.93
CA PRO A 199 2.44 -8.97 22.78
C PRO A 199 2.72 -7.68 22.00
N GLU A 200 2.05 -6.58 22.39
CA GLU A 200 2.16 -5.28 21.72
C GLU A 200 3.61 -4.75 21.66
N LEU A 201 4.42 -4.99 22.70
CA LEU A 201 5.83 -4.62 22.73
C LEU A 201 6.70 -5.48 21.78
N ALA A 202 6.36 -6.76 21.64
CA ALA A 202 6.99 -7.64 20.65
C ALA A 202 6.61 -7.18 19.23
N MET A 203 5.33 -6.82 18.99
CA MET A 203 4.87 -6.27 17.71
C MET A 203 5.59 -4.97 17.33
N LYS A 204 5.72 -4.01 18.26
CA LYS A 204 6.48 -2.77 18.04
C LYS A 204 7.96 -3.02 17.73
N THR A 205 8.54 -4.10 18.24
CA THR A 205 9.93 -4.50 17.99
C THR A 205 10.08 -5.22 16.65
N LEU A 206 9.19 -6.16 16.35
CA LEU A 206 9.07 -6.86 15.06
C LEU A 206 8.90 -5.87 13.91
N LEU A 207 7.93 -4.96 14.01
CA LEU A 207 7.66 -3.93 13.00
C LEU A 207 8.87 -3.02 12.78
N ARG A 208 9.71 -2.76 13.80
CA ARG A 208 10.98 -2.04 13.63
C ARG A 208 11.99 -2.84 12.81
N SER A 209 12.31 -4.08 13.20
CA SER A 209 13.22 -4.95 12.45
C SER A 209 12.74 -5.17 11.01
N TRP A 210 11.44 -5.34 10.79
CA TRP A 210 10.83 -5.44 9.45
C TRP A 210 11.07 -4.16 8.64
N SER A 211 10.87 -3.00 9.27
CA SER A 211 11.08 -1.69 8.63
C SER A 211 12.53 -1.45 8.26
N GLU A 212 13.48 -1.90 9.09
CA GLU A 212 14.91 -1.80 8.80
C GLU A 212 15.33 -2.73 7.68
N LEU A 213 14.88 -4.01 7.70
CA LEU A 213 15.12 -4.95 6.61
C LEU A 213 14.56 -4.42 5.28
N TYR A 214 13.31 -3.96 5.26
CA TYR A 214 12.70 -3.44 4.03
C TYR A 214 13.41 -2.19 3.52
N LYS A 215 13.79 -1.25 4.40
CA LYS A 215 14.51 -0.02 4.00
C LYS A 215 15.92 -0.32 3.48
N ALA A 216 16.61 -1.31 4.06
CA ALA A 216 17.88 -1.80 3.52
C ALA A 216 17.68 -2.49 2.16
N PHE A 217 16.68 -3.37 2.04
CA PHE A 217 16.34 -4.08 0.81
C PHE A 217 15.98 -3.13 -0.34
N ALA A 218 15.03 -2.22 -0.14
CA ALA A 218 14.57 -1.28 -1.16
C ALA A 218 15.72 -0.38 -1.65
N ARG A 219 16.63 0.04 -0.76
CA ARG A 219 17.86 0.78 -1.15
C ARG A 219 18.75 -0.05 -2.08
N CYS A 220 18.96 -1.33 -1.75
CA CYS A 220 19.90 -2.17 -2.48
C CYS A 220 19.29 -2.75 -3.78
N ALA A 221 17.98 -2.96 -3.83
CA ALA A 221 17.26 -3.38 -5.04
C ALA A 221 17.41 -2.36 -6.19
N LEU A 222 17.53 -1.06 -5.88
CA LEU A 222 17.82 -0.01 -6.87
C LEU A 222 19.24 -0.09 -7.49
N LEU A 223 20.11 -0.95 -6.96
CA LEU A 223 21.46 -1.20 -7.50
C LEU A 223 21.49 -2.44 -8.43
N VAL A 224 20.39 -3.20 -8.51
CA VAL A 224 20.31 -4.46 -9.25
C VAL A 224 19.87 -4.18 -10.69
N ALA A 225 20.79 -4.28 -11.63
CA ALA A 225 20.59 -3.88 -13.03
C ALA A 225 19.44 -4.62 -13.77
N THR A 226 19.00 -5.76 -13.26
CA THR A 226 17.89 -6.56 -13.79
C THR A 226 16.54 -6.27 -13.11
N ALA A 227 16.45 -5.27 -12.22
CA ALA A 227 15.23 -4.87 -11.51
C ALA A 227 14.76 -3.44 -11.88
N ASP A 228 13.46 -3.27 -12.13
CA ASP A 228 12.85 -1.95 -12.36
C ASP A 228 12.75 -1.12 -11.07
N ASP A 229 12.72 0.20 -11.22
CA ASP A 229 12.26 1.15 -10.19
C ASP A 229 10.95 0.67 -9.52
N ASN A 230 10.93 0.61 -8.19
CA ASN A 230 9.81 0.15 -7.34
C ASN A 230 9.42 -1.33 -7.46
N LEU A 231 10.14 -2.16 -8.22
CA LEU A 231 9.78 -3.57 -8.44
C LEU A 231 9.60 -4.35 -7.13
N CYS A 232 10.55 -4.20 -6.21
CA CYS A 232 10.55 -4.85 -4.90
C CYS A 232 9.28 -4.58 -4.08
N GLY A 233 8.71 -3.37 -4.19
CA GLY A 233 7.47 -2.99 -3.51
C GLY A 233 6.22 -3.55 -4.20
N GLU A 234 6.18 -3.54 -5.54
CA GLU A 234 5.10 -4.13 -6.34
C GLU A 234 4.97 -5.64 -6.08
N GLU A 235 6.09 -6.36 -6.16
CA GLU A 235 6.14 -7.81 -5.97
C GLU A 235 5.86 -8.23 -4.53
N LEU A 236 6.39 -7.51 -3.55
CA LEU A 236 6.08 -7.76 -2.14
C LEU A 236 4.58 -7.56 -1.87
N CYS A 237 3.98 -6.48 -2.38
CA CYS A 237 2.53 -6.26 -2.26
C CYS A 237 1.73 -7.36 -2.98
N ALA A 238 2.15 -7.78 -4.18
CA ALA A 238 1.50 -8.86 -4.90
C ALA A 238 1.57 -10.20 -4.13
N LYS A 239 2.73 -10.53 -3.55
CA LYS A 239 2.93 -11.73 -2.72
C LYS A 239 2.09 -11.67 -1.44
N ILE A 240 2.03 -10.51 -0.76
CA ILE A 240 1.12 -10.28 0.39
C ILE A 240 -0.32 -10.55 -0.03
N ILE A 241 -0.82 -9.93 -1.11
CA ILE A 241 -2.19 -10.12 -1.59
C ILE A 241 -2.49 -11.59 -1.90
N SER A 242 -1.52 -12.34 -2.48
CA SER A 242 -1.68 -13.78 -2.72
C SER A 242 -1.69 -14.64 -1.44
N GLY A 243 -1.09 -14.15 -0.35
CA GLY A 243 -1.10 -14.80 0.97
C GLY A 243 -2.43 -14.65 1.70
N LEU A 244 -3.19 -13.58 1.44
CA LEU A 244 -4.48 -13.26 2.08
C LEU A 244 -5.67 -14.15 1.66
N LYS A 245 -5.44 -15.21 0.85
CA LYS A 245 -6.36 -16.30 0.48
C LYS A 245 -7.84 -16.12 0.89
N ASP A 246 -8.60 -15.43 0.04
CA ASP A 246 -10.05 -15.23 0.16
C ASP A 246 -10.56 -14.59 1.48
N GLU A 247 -9.68 -14.06 2.34
CA GLU A 247 -10.07 -13.20 3.45
C GLU A 247 -10.67 -11.88 2.91
N ALA A 248 -12.00 -11.84 2.83
CA ALA A 248 -12.72 -10.64 2.38
C ALA A 248 -12.38 -9.39 3.21
N HIS A 249 -12.14 -9.58 4.51
CA HIS A 249 -11.88 -8.53 5.51
C HIS A 249 -10.78 -8.97 6.48
N LEU A 250 -9.82 -8.09 6.75
CA LEU A 250 -8.72 -8.31 7.69
C LEU A 250 -9.17 -8.10 9.14
N ASN A 251 -8.65 -8.89 10.07
CA ASN A 251 -8.80 -8.62 11.51
C ASN A 251 -7.96 -7.39 11.94
N GLN A 252 -8.21 -6.83 13.14
CA GLN A 252 -7.56 -5.59 13.57
C GLN A 252 -6.02 -5.69 13.67
N PRO A 253 -5.42 -6.69 14.36
CA PRO A 253 -3.96 -6.85 14.39
C PRO A 253 -3.33 -6.96 12.98
N MET A 254 -3.99 -7.66 12.06
CA MET A 254 -3.55 -7.78 10.67
C MET A 254 -3.64 -6.44 9.93
N LEU A 255 -4.73 -5.70 10.11
CA LEU A 255 -4.91 -4.36 9.55
C LEU A 255 -3.87 -3.36 10.10
N GLU A 256 -3.54 -3.44 11.39
CA GLU A 256 -2.49 -2.63 12.04
C GLU A 256 -1.11 -2.94 11.45
N GLY A 257 -0.69 -4.21 11.45
CA GLY A 257 0.59 -4.64 10.91
C GLY A 257 0.75 -4.30 9.43
N LEU A 258 -0.28 -4.58 8.61
CA LEU A 258 -0.28 -4.24 7.19
C LEU A 258 -0.27 -2.72 6.94
N SER A 259 -0.99 -1.92 7.73
CA SER A 259 -0.98 -0.45 7.62
C SER A 259 0.38 0.16 7.96
N HIS A 260 1.10 -0.41 8.94
CA HIS A 260 2.48 -0.01 9.24
C HIS A 260 3.41 -0.35 8.07
N ILE A 261 3.41 -1.60 7.59
CA ILE A 261 4.37 -2.00 6.56
C ILE A 261 4.10 -1.34 5.19
N ILE A 262 2.84 -1.06 4.83
CA ILE A 262 2.53 -0.35 3.57
C ILE A 262 2.91 1.13 3.64
N ALA A 263 2.91 1.75 4.83
CA ALA A 263 3.48 3.09 5.00
C ALA A 263 4.99 3.09 4.73
N VAL A 264 5.71 2.12 5.29
CA VAL A 264 7.15 1.93 5.06
C VAL A 264 7.47 1.61 3.59
N ILE A 265 6.64 0.80 2.92
CA ILE A 265 6.76 0.56 1.48
C ILE A 265 6.64 1.87 0.69
N VAL A 266 5.62 2.68 0.98
CA VAL A 266 5.35 3.95 0.28
C VAL A 266 6.37 5.06 0.61
N GLU A 267 7.00 5.04 1.79
CA GLU A 267 8.14 5.91 2.10
C GLU A 267 9.35 5.66 1.17
N CYS A 268 9.53 4.43 0.70
CA CYS A 268 10.65 4.04 -0.17
C CYS A 268 10.37 4.14 -1.68
N ILE A 269 9.16 4.54 -2.10
CA ILE A 269 8.81 4.60 -3.52
C ILE A 269 9.57 5.73 -4.24
N CYS A 270 10.26 5.37 -5.32
CA CYS A 270 10.74 6.31 -6.32
C CYS A 270 9.53 6.88 -7.09
N PHE A 271 9.17 8.13 -6.82
CA PHE A 271 8.05 8.80 -7.48
C PHE A 271 8.40 9.44 -8.83
N ALA A 272 9.68 9.49 -9.21
CA ALA A 272 10.14 10.14 -10.44
C ALA A 272 9.48 9.60 -11.74
N PRO A 273 9.24 8.28 -11.92
CA PRO A 273 8.52 7.75 -13.08
C PRO A 273 7.07 8.26 -13.23
N TYR A 274 6.50 8.85 -12.17
CA TYR A 274 5.12 9.34 -12.11
C TYR A 274 5.02 10.88 -12.10
N ASP A 275 6.15 11.58 -12.30
CA ASP A 275 6.20 13.04 -12.47
C ASP A 275 6.37 13.42 -13.95
N LYS A 276 5.50 14.32 -14.44
CA LYS A 276 5.63 15.02 -15.73
C LYS A 276 7.04 15.55 -15.99
N ARG A 277 7.72 16.09 -14.95
CA ARG A 277 9.05 16.70 -15.08
C ARG A 277 10.10 15.71 -15.58
N PHE A 278 10.01 14.46 -15.14
CA PHE A 278 10.91 13.37 -15.55
C PHE A 278 10.73 13.02 -17.03
N LEU A 279 9.47 12.98 -17.50
CA LEU A 279 9.13 12.74 -18.92
C LEU A 279 9.47 13.90 -19.85
N SER A 280 9.69 15.12 -19.34
CA SER A 280 10.24 16.23 -20.12
C SER A 280 11.77 16.26 -20.16
N ALA A 281 12.45 15.59 -19.21
CA ALA A 281 13.91 15.55 -19.12
C ALA A 281 14.52 14.37 -19.88
N HIS A 282 13.88 13.20 -19.83
CA HIS A 282 14.26 12.03 -20.62
C HIS A 282 13.48 11.98 -21.94
N LYS A 283 14.10 11.45 -23.01
CA LYS A 283 13.46 11.38 -24.33
C LYS A 283 12.07 10.70 -24.26
N PRO A 284 11.06 11.20 -25.00
CA PRO A 284 9.75 10.56 -25.05
C PRO A 284 9.87 9.11 -25.60
N PRO A 285 8.90 8.22 -25.30
CA PRO A 285 8.93 6.83 -25.76
C PRO A 285 9.17 6.75 -27.27
N GLN A 286 10.23 6.04 -27.67
CA GLN A 286 10.70 6.06 -29.06
C GLN A 286 9.87 5.11 -29.95
N THR A 287 9.01 4.28 -29.34
CA THR A 287 8.12 3.36 -30.07
C THR A 287 6.65 3.51 -29.65
N LEU A 288 5.76 3.31 -30.63
CA LEU A 288 4.31 3.19 -30.42
C LEU A 288 3.95 2.09 -29.38
N VAL A 289 4.77 1.05 -29.28
CA VAL A 289 4.57 -0.08 -28.36
C VAL A 289 4.76 0.34 -26.90
N GLU A 290 5.78 1.15 -26.59
CA GLU A 290 5.99 1.70 -25.24
C GLU A 290 4.86 2.65 -24.84
N TRP A 291 4.40 3.49 -25.78
CA TRP A 291 3.29 4.42 -25.56
C TRP A 291 1.98 3.66 -25.27
N ALA A 292 1.68 2.63 -26.07
CA ALA A 292 0.53 1.75 -25.87
C ALA A 292 0.63 0.88 -24.59
N ARG A 293 1.85 0.60 -24.10
CA ARG A 293 2.08 -0.10 -22.82
C ARG A 293 1.77 0.82 -21.64
N ARG A 294 2.26 2.07 -21.68
CA ARG A 294 2.03 3.08 -20.64
C ARG A 294 0.57 3.56 -20.56
N SER A 295 -0.17 3.56 -21.66
CA SER A 295 -1.62 3.86 -21.62
C SER A 295 -2.46 2.70 -21.07
N LYS A 296 -2.07 1.44 -21.30
CA LYS A 296 -2.79 0.25 -20.83
C LYS A 296 -2.55 -0.10 -19.35
N ASN A 297 -1.36 0.17 -18.80
CA ASN A 297 -1.11 0.08 -17.36
C ASN A 297 -0.49 1.39 -16.84
N PRO A 298 -1.31 2.41 -16.51
CA PRO A 298 -0.81 3.70 -16.06
C PRO A 298 -0.20 3.68 -14.65
N LEU A 299 -0.54 2.70 -13.80
CA LEU A 299 0.04 2.58 -12.46
C LEU A 299 1.42 1.91 -12.47
N GLY A 300 1.72 1.06 -13.47
CA GLY A 300 2.99 0.34 -13.52
C GLY A 300 3.25 -0.48 -12.25
N LYS A 301 4.32 -0.14 -11.52
CA LYS A 301 4.75 -0.76 -10.26
C LYS A 301 4.13 -0.12 -9.00
N LEU A 302 3.05 0.65 -9.15
CA LEU A 302 2.15 1.06 -8.05
C LEU A 302 0.90 0.16 -7.95
N CYS A 303 0.69 -0.76 -8.89
CA CYS A 303 -0.58 -1.46 -9.06
C CYS A 303 -0.96 -2.29 -7.81
N SER A 304 -0.03 -3.08 -7.29
CA SER A 304 -0.28 -3.93 -6.12
C SER A 304 -0.23 -3.16 -4.80
N VAL A 305 0.54 -2.06 -4.73
CA VAL A 305 0.46 -1.08 -3.62
C VAL A 305 -0.97 -0.51 -3.52
N MET A 306 -1.54 -0.07 -4.65
CA MET A 306 -2.91 0.47 -4.69
C MET A 306 -3.98 -0.59 -4.41
N LYS A 307 -3.81 -1.84 -4.88
CA LYS A 307 -4.71 -2.96 -4.53
C LYS A 307 -4.71 -3.25 -3.03
N LEU A 308 -3.53 -3.32 -2.40
CA LEU A 308 -3.41 -3.58 -0.97
C LEU A 308 -4.06 -2.44 -0.16
N LEU A 309 -3.85 -1.17 -0.55
CA LEU A 309 -4.53 -0.03 0.07
C LEU A 309 -6.07 -0.12 -0.01
N ILE A 310 -6.64 -0.63 -1.10
CA ILE A 310 -8.10 -0.87 -1.19
C ILE A 310 -8.56 -1.92 -0.17
N ILE A 311 -7.81 -3.01 0.02
CA ILE A 311 -8.11 -4.05 1.02
C ILE A 311 -8.09 -3.46 2.44
N LEU A 312 -7.11 -2.60 2.75
CA LEU A 312 -7.01 -1.93 4.05
C LEU A 312 -8.15 -0.92 4.28
N ILE A 313 -8.51 -0.10 3.28
CA ILE A 313 -9.65 0.84 3.35
C ILE A 313 -10.98 0.09 3.57
N ASN A 314 -11.18 -1.01 2.86
CA ASN A 314 -12.40 -1.82 2.99
C ASN A 314 -12.47 -2.56 4.33
N SER A 315 -11.36 -3.13 4.81
CA SER A 315 -11.30 -3.80 6.11
C SER A 315 -11.53 -2.82 7.26
N LEU A 316 -10.91 -1.63 7.19
CA LEU A 316 -11.18 -0.54 8.14
C LEU A 316 -12.67 -0.16 8.16
N LYS A 317 -13.31 0.01 7.00
CA LYS A 317 -14.75 0.32 6.90
C LYS A 317 -15.63 -0.76 7.57
N MET A 318 -15.23 -2.03 7.50
CA MET A 318 -15.95 -3.14 8.16
C MET A 318 -15.74 -3.15 9.67
N LEU A 319 -14.50 -3.01 10.16
CA LEU A 319 -14.22 -2.89 11.60
C LEU A 319 -14.89 -1.64 12.23
N VAL A 320 -14.97 -0.53 11.51
CA VAL A 320 -15.73 0.68 11.90
C VAL A 320 -17.26 0.47 11.82
N SER A 321 -17.72 -0.62 11.21
CA SER A 321 -19.13 -1.04 11.23
C SER A 321 -19.47 -2.01 12.36
N GLU A 322 -18.50 -2.82 12.78
CA GLU A 322 -18.65 -3.84 13.82
C GLU A 322 -18.35 -3.29 15.23
N LYS A 323 -17.34 -2.42 15.37
CA LYS A 323 -16.93 -1.88 16.67
C LYS A 323 -17.82 -0.75 17.18
N SER A 324 -18.07 -0.79 18.48
CA SER A 324 -18.76 0.25 19.24
C SER A 324 -17.91 1.52 19.46
N ASP A 325 -16.58 1.37 19.43
CA ASP A 325 -15.57 2.41 19.66
C ASP A 325 -14.63 2.54 18.45
N PHE A 326 -14.33 3.78 18.07
CA PHE A 326 -13.44 4.14 16.96
C PHE A 326 -12.07 4.63 17.46
N GLU A 327 -11.89 4.98 18.73
CA GLU A 327 -10.60 5.48 19.24
C GLU A 327 -9.49 4.44 19.07
N GLN A 328 -9.82 3.15 19.27
CA GLN A 328 -8.94 2.01 18.99
C GLN A 328 -8.50 1.91 17.50
N LEU A 329 -9.36 2.30 16.56
CA LEU A 329 -9.10 2.22 15.12
C LEU A 329 -8.51 3.52 14.54
N ALA A 330 -8.60 4.62 15.29
CA ALA A 330 -8.19 5.94 14.83
C ALA A 330 -6.71 6.02 14.40
N PRO A 331 -5.72 5.46 15.13
CA PRO A 331 -4.31 5.50 14.70
C PRO A 331 -4.10 4.84 13.33
N VAL A 332 -4.72 3.69 13.11
CA VAL A 332 -4.68 2.92 11.86
C VAL A 332 -5.31 3.71 10.72
N ALA A 333 -6.48 4.31 10.98
CA ALA A 333 -7.16 5.18 10.04
C ALA A 333 -6.28 6.40 9.65
N PHE A 334 -5.64 7.06 10.63
CA PHE A 334 -4.71 8.17 10.37
C PHE A 334 -3.52 7.74 9.49
N VAL A 335 -2.98 6.54 9.68
CA VAL A 335 -1.92 5.97 8.83
C VAL A 335 -2.42 5.75 7.41
N ILE A 336 -3.54 5.04 7.21
CA ILE A 336 -4.12 4.77 5.87
C ILE A 336 -4.39 6.08 5.10
N VAL A 337 -5.01 7.07 5.74
CA VAL A 337 -5.28 8.39 5.11
C VAL A 337 -3.98 9.17 4.88
N GLY A 338 -2.97 9.01 5.74
CA GLY A 338 -1.63 9.56 5.56
C GLY A 338 -0.91 8.99 4.33
N ILE A 339 -1.00 7.68 4.09
CA ILE A 339 -0.40 7.01 2.94
C ILE A 339 -1.03 7.51 1.63
N LEU A 340 -2.37 7.56 1.58
CA LEU A 340 -3.11 8.09 0.43
C LEU A 340 -2.69 9.54 0.12
N GLN A 341 -2.55 10.38 1.14
CA GLN A 341 -2.08 11.76 0.99
C GLN A 341 -0.65 11.82 0.44
N ASN A 342 0.25 10.98 0.95
CA ASN A 342 1.65 10.91 0.51
C ASN A 342 1.79 10.47 -0.96
N ILE A 343 0.92 9.57 -1.46
CA ILE A 343 0.88 9.18 -2.88
C ILE A 343 0.33 10.34 -3.73
N ILE A 344 -0.86 10.86 -3.40
CA ILE A 344 -1.56 11.88 -4.20
C ILE A 344 -0.76 13.18 -4.32
N THR A 345 0.00 13.55 -3.28
CA THR A 345 0.83 14.77 -3.30
C THR A 345 2.17 14.63 -4.02
N ARG A 346 2.56 13.42 -4.46
CA ARG A 346 3.83 13.16 -5.16
C ARG A 346 3.69 12.75 -6.62
N ILE A 347 2.49 12.33 -7.05
CA ILE A 347 2.20 12.05 -8.47
C ILE A 347 1.83 13.33 -9.22
N SER A 348 2.24 13.45 -10.48
CA SER A 348 1.82 14.57 -11.34
C SER A 348 1.37 14.13 -12.75
N LEU A 349 1.64 12.89 -13.17
CA LEU A 349 1.25 12.40 -14.49
C LEU A 349 -0.29 12.19 -14.60
N PRO A 350 -0.99 12.75 -15.62
CA PRO A 350 -2.46 12.75 -15.67
C PRO A 350 -3.09 11.35 -15.67
N SER A 351 -2.45 10.38 -16.34
CA SER A 351 -2.91 8.99 -16.40
C SER A 351 -2.75 8.26 -15.05
N VAL A 352 -1.67 8.54 -14.32
CA VAL A 352 -1.45 8.00 -12.96
C VAL A 352 -2.48 8.59 -11.99
N ILE A 353 -2.70 9.91 -12.03
CA ILE A 353 -3.70 10.58 -11.19
C ILE A 353 -5.10 10.00 -11.45
N ARG A 354 -5.51 9.91 -12.72
CA ARG A 354 -6.82 9.33 -13.09
C ARG A 354 -6.95 7.89 -12.57
N ALA A 355 -5.92 7.06 -12.74
CA ALA A 355 -5.94 5.68 -12.24
C ALA A 355 -5.96 5.58 -10.71
N VAL A 356 -5.14 6.36 -9.99
CA VAL A 356 -5.13 6.41 -8.52
C VAL A 356 -6.50 6.84 -7.99
N LEU A 357 -7.09 7.90 -8.55
CA LEU A 357 -8.42 8.37 -8.16
C LEU A 357 -9.50 7.33 -8.48
N GLY A 358 -9.49 6.71 -9.66
CA GLY A 358 -10.43 5.63 -10.02
C GLY A 358 -10.36 4.43 -9.09
N PHE A 359 -9.17 4.08 -8.58
CA PHE A 359 -8.98 3.02 -7.57
C PHE A 359 -9.57 3.41 -6.20
N ILE A 360 -9.32 4.63 -5.71
CA ILE A 360 -9.68 5.00 -4.33
C ILE A 360 -11.05 5.65 -4.17
N ALA A 361 -11.64 6.21 -5.24
CA ALA A 361 -12.84 7.04 -5.15
C ALA A 361 -14.02 6.33 -4.47
N LYS A 362 -14.35 5.10 -4.90
CA LYS A 362 -15.46 4.33 -4.29
C LYS A 362 -15.12 3.82 -2.88
N PRO A 363 -13.98 3.14 -2.62
CA PRO A 363 -13.63 2.68 -1.27
C PRO A 363 -13.53 3.82 -0.25
N PHE A 364 -12.86 4.92 -0.60
CA PHE A 364 -12.66 6.04 0.33
C PHE A 364 -13.97 6.79 0.62
N THR A 365 -14.82 7.03 -0.38
CA THR A 365 -16.16 7.60 -0.13
C THR A 365 -17.03 6.68 0.72
N ALA A 366 -16.94 5.36 0.56
CA ALA A 366 -17.67 4.41 1.39
C ALA A 366 -17.18 4.42 2.86
N LEU A 367 -15.86 4.53 3.09
CA LEU A 367 -15.28 4.73 4.41
C LEU A 367 -15.70 6.08 5.04
N TYR A 368 -15.57 7.18 4.30
CA TYR A 368 -15.90 8.52 4.79
C TYR A 368 -17.38 8.63 5.17
N LYS A 369 -18.29 8.18 4.29
CA LYS A 369 -19.75 8.15 4.58
C LYS A 369 -20.07 7.28 5.79
N LYS A 370 -19.38 6.15 5.97
CA LYS A 370 -19.56 5.31 7.17
C LYS A 370 -19.16 6.07 8.43
N ILE A 371 -18.02 6.77 8.41
CA ILE A 371 -17.53 7.53 9.56
C ILE A 371 -18.46 8.72 9.87
N GLU A 372 -18.96 9.46 8.87
CA GLU A 372 -19.99 10.50 9.11
C GLU A 372 -21.34 9.97 9.62
N SER A 373 -21.66 8.69 9.38
CA SER A 373 -22.87 8.03 9.89
C SER A 373 -22.72 7.49 11.32
N THR A 374 -21.49 7.39 11.83
CA THR A 374 -21.21 7.01 13.21
C THR A 374 -21.52 8.18 14.15
N ASN A 375 -21.97 7.90 15.37
CA ASN A 375 -22.32 8.94 16.37
C ASN A 375 -21.17 9.96 16.54
N PRO A 376 -21.44 11.28 16.50
CA PRO A 376 -20.40 12.32 16.56
C PRO A 376 -19.48 12.25 17.79
N SER A 377 -19.96 11.70 18.90
CA SER A 377 -19.19 11.47 20.12
C SER A 377 -18.14 10.35 20.02
N ARG A 378 -18.12 9.57 18.93
CA ARG A 378 -17.16 8.48 18.69
C ARG A 378 -16.08 8.86 17.67
N THR A 379 -16.28 9.91 16.87
CA THR A 379 -15.42 10.22 15.73
C THR A 379 -14.49 11.40 16.04
N SER A 380 -13.17 11.17 16.04
CA SER A 380 -12.19 12.24 16.25
C SER A 380 -12.33 13.35 15.21
N PRO A 381 -12.57 14.62 15.60
CA PRO A 381 -12.66 15.74 14.65
C PRO A 381 -11.37 15.95 13.85
N ALA A 382 -10.21 15.66 14.45
CA ALA A 382 -8.91 15.70 13.76
C ALA A 382 -8.81 14.64 12.64
N PHE A 383 -9.47 13.50 12.79
CA PHE A 383 -9.53 12.48 11.74
C PHE A 383 -10.44 12.89 10.58
N ILE A 384 -11.61 13.49 10.89
CA ILE A 384 -12.49 14.05 9.86
C ILE A 384 -11.76 15.14 9.07
N PHE A 385 -11.08 16.07 9.75
CA PHE A 385 -10.26 17.10 9.10
C PHE A 385 -9.13 16.51 8.22
N LYS A 386 -8.47 15.42 8.67
CA LYS A 386 -7.46 14.71 7.87
C LYS A 386 -8.05 14.10 6.59
N CYS A 387 -9.28 13.58 6.65
CA CYS A 387 -10.02 13.10 5.47
C CYS A 387 -10.46 14.23 4.55
N GLU A 388 -11.00 15.32 5.10
CA GLU A 388 -11.36 16.53 4.35
C GLU A 388 -10.16 17.13 3.63
N LYS A 389 -8.98 17.13 4.27
CA LYS A 389 -7.74 17.52 3.60
C LYS A 389 -7.37 16.56 2.47
N LEU A 390 -7.45 15.24 2.65
CA LEU A 390 -7.21 14.28 1.56
C LEU A 390 -8.15 14.51 0.36
N LEU A 391 -9.43 14.81 0.62
CA LEU A 391 -10.42 15.16 -0.41
C LEU A 391 -10.03 16.44 -1.17
N ALA A 392 -9.64 17.50 -0.44
CA ALA A 392 -9.19 18.76 -1.03
C ALA A 392 -7.88 18.60 -1.83
N ASP A 393 -6.91 17.87 -1.30
CA ASP A 393 -5.64 17.57 -1.96
C ASP A 393 -5.86 16.72 -3.24
N SER A 394 -6.85 15.82 -3.23
CA SER A 394 -7.23 15.00 -4.40
C SER A 394 -7.77 15.85 -5.56
N LEU A 395 -8.71 16.76 -5.29
CA LEU A 395 -9.21 17.68 -6.34
C LEU A 395 -8.14 18.67 -6.77
N THR A 396 -7.30 19.15 -5.85
CA THR A 396 -6.20 20.08 -6.17
C THR A 396 -5.17 19.39 -7.09
N CYS A 397 -4.76 18.17 -6.77
CA CYS A 397 -3.83 17.40 -7.59
C CYS A 397 -4.40 17.14 -8.99
N LEU A 398 -5.68 16.77 -9.09
CA LEU A 398 -6.36 16.61 -10.38
C LEU A 398 -6.44 17.94 -11.15
N GLN A 399 -6.85 19.04 -10.50
CA GLN A 399 -7.00 20.35 -11.15
C GLN A 399 -5.67 20.94 -11.63
N SER A 400 -4.60 20.81 -10.86
CA SER A 400 -3.28 21.34 -11.21
C SER A 400 -2.56 20.53 -12.28
N ASN A 401 -2.92 19.25 -12.45
CA ASN A 401 -2.17 18.34 -13.32
C ASN A 401 -2.95 17.78 -14.52
N TYR A 402 -4.27 17.65 -14.45
CA TYR A 402 -5.06 17.10 -15.54
C TYR A 402 -5.39 18.19 -16.56
N THR A 403 -4.80 18.06 -17.75
CA THR A 403 -4.88 19.06 -18.85
C THR A 403 -5.66 18.56 -20.06
N ALA A 404 -6.47 17.51 -19.89
CA ALA A 404 -7.42 17.01 -20.88
C ALA A 404 -8.86 17.40 -20.47
N THR A 405 -9.82 17.15 -21.36
CA THR A 405 -11.25 17.40 -21.14
C THR A 405 -11.78 16.66 -19.92
N PHE A 406 -12.65 17.30 -19.15
CA PHE A 406 -13.30 16.75 -17.96
C PHE A 406 -14.60 16.04 -18.37
N ASP A 407 -14.45 15.01 -19.20
CA ASP A 407 -15.54 14.29 -19.84
C ASP A 407 -16.38 13.41 -18.90
N SER A 408 -17.47 12.86 -19.44
CA SER A 408 -18.36 11.90 -18.76
C SER A 408 -17.64 10.67 -18.17
N CYS A 409 -16.51 10.23 -18.75
CA CYS A 409 -15.75 9.09 -18.24
C CYS A 409 -14.93 9.50 -17.00
N VAL A 410 -14.28 10.66 -17.03
CA VAL A 410 -13.59 11.23 -15.85
C VAL A 410 -14.63 11.50 -14.74
N LEU A 411 -15.81 12.02 -15.09
CA LEU A 411 -16.92 12.22 -14.14
C LEU A 411 -17.33 10.89 -13.48
N LYS A 412 -17.54 9.84 -14.28
CA LYS A 412 -17.94 8.50 -13.81
C LYS A 412 -16.93 7.84 -12.87
N GLU A 413 -15.66 8.24 -12.94
CA GLU A 413 -14.60 7.79 -12.03
C GLU A 413 -14.57 8.60 -10.72
N ILE A 414 -14.67 9.94 -10.79
CA ILE A 414 -14.46 10.80 -9.61
C ILE A 414 -15.75 11.26 -8.89
N PHE A 415 -16.94 11.06 -9.47
CA PHE A 415 -18.20 11.46 -8.83
C PHE A 415 -18.39 10.94 -7.39
N PRO A 416 -17.87 9.77 -6.95
CA PRO A 416 -18.02 9.34 -5.56
C PRO A 416 -17.37 10.33 -4.58
N LEU A 417 -16.23 10.92 -4.94
CA LEU A 417 -15.55 11.93 -4.13
C LEU A 417 -16.32 13.27 -4.16
N LEU A 418 -16.71 13.72 -5.35
CA LEU A 418 -17.52 14.94 -5.52
C LEU A 418 -18.86 14.87 -4.77
N SER A 419 -19.49 13.69 -4.74
CA SER A 419 -20.74 13.43 -4.01
C SER A 419 -20.64 13.72 -2.52
N VAL A 420 -19.48 13.41 -1.93
CA VAL A 420 -19.18 13.70 -0.53
C VAL A 420 -18.88 15.19 -0.37
N MET A 421 -17.97 15.72 -1.18
CA MET A 421 -17.45 17.08 -0.98
C MET A 421 -18.52 18.16 -1.22
N LEU A 422 -19.35 18.04 -2.27
CA LEU A 422 -20.40 19.03 -2.58
C LEU A 422 -21.48 19.13 -1.49
N LEU A 423 -21.72 18.07 -0.72
CA LEU A 423 -22.70 18.03 0.38
C LEU A 423 -22.07 18.13 1.77
N ASN A 424 -20.73 18.24 1.85
CA ASN A 424 -19.97 18.24 3.10
C ASN A 424 -20.36 19.43 4.02
N LYS A 425 -20.45 19.15 5.33
CA LYS A 425 -20.84 20.08 6.40
C LYS A 425 -19.85 21.26 6.54
N ASN A 426 -18.56 21.03 6.32
CA ASN A 426 -17.53 22.06 6.24
C ASN A 426 -17.70 22.88 4.94
N ARG A 427 -18.13 24.13 5.10
CA ARG A 427 -18.36 25.07 3.99
C ARG A 427 -17.14 25.27 3.10
N HIS A 428 -15.91 25.14 3.63
CA HIS A 428 -14.69 25.27 2.83
C HIS A 428 -14.53 24.11 1.83
N ILE A 429 -14.91 22.89 2.21
CA ILE A 429 -14.81 21.70 1.35
C ILE A 429 -15.88 21.72 0.25
N SER A 430 -17.13 22.04 0.60
CA SER A 430 -18.21 22.17 -0.40
C SER A 430 -18.01 23.36 -1.33
N SER A 431 -17.48 24.48 -0.84
CA SER A 431 -17.11 25.62 -1.70
C SER A 431 -15.90 25.30 -2.60
N HIS A 432 -14.94 24.50 -2.14
CA HIS A 432 -13.85 24.01 -2.99
C HIS A 432 -14.40 23.12 -4.11
N ALA A 433 -15.23 22.14 -3.80
CA ALA A 433 -15.82 21.25 -4.81
C ALA A 433 -16.69 22.00 -5.83
N ALA A 434 -17.51 22.96 -5.39
CA ALA A 434 -18.30 23.80 -6.31
C ALA A 434 -17.42 24.67 -7.22
N ARG A 435 -16.34 25.26 -6.69
CA ARG A 435 -15.35 25.99 -7.50
C ARG A 435 -14.65 25.08 -8.50
N PHE A 436 -14.13 23.93 -8.05
CA PHE A 436 -13.49 22.93 -8.89
C PHE A 436 -14.40 22.53 -10.05
N TRP A 437 -15.66 22.17 -9.75
CA TRP A 437 -16.71 21.83 -10.71
C TRP A 437 -16.90 22.93 -11.77
N ASN A 438 -17.19 24.17 -11.34
CA ASN A 438 -17.42 25.30 -12.25
C ASN A 438 -16.17 25.66 -13.09
N THR A 439 -14.96 25.34 -12.62
CA THR A 439 -13.72 25.53 -13.40
C THR A 439 -13.39 24.38 -14.36
N THR A 440 -14.06 23.24 -14.24
CA THR A 440 -13.82 22.00 -15.00
C THR A 440 -15.11 21.55 -15.70
N PHE A 441 -15.81 20.53 -15.19
CA PHE A 441 -17.07 19.96 -15.72
C PHE A 441 -18.13 21.00 -16.09
N GLY A 442 -18.24 22.09 -15.33
CA GLY A 442 -19.18 23.18 -15.58
C GLY A 442 -18.91 24.02 -16.84
N LYS A 443 -17.87 23.69 -17.63
CA LYS A 443 -17.53 24.33 -18.90
C LYS A 443 -17.68 23.42 -20.13
N GLU A 444 -17.86 22.13 -19.93
CA GLU A 444 -18.08 21.17 -21.03
C GLU A 444 -19.45 21.46 -21.68
N GLU A 445 -19.63 21.17 -22.97
CA GLU A 445 -20.89 21.50 -23.67
C GLU A 445 -22.06 20.61 -23.23
N SER A 446 -21.77 19.36 -22.86
CA SER A 446 -22.74 18.35 -22.39
C SER A 446 -22.02 17.28 -21.56
N LEU A 447 -22.74 16.66 -20.61
CA LEU A 447 -22.21 15.62 -19.72
C LEU A 447 -23.24 14.52 -19.46
N GLU A 448 -22.79 13.26 -19.44
CA GLU A 448 -23.61 12.13 -18.98
C GLU A 448 -23.50 12.01 -17.45
N TYR A 449 -24.57 12.34 -16.74
CA TYR A 449 -24.61 12.31 -15.28
C TYR A 449 -24.97 10.92 -14.74
N PRO A 450 -24.13 10.28 -13.90
CA PRO A 450 -24.51 9.07 -13.17
C PRO A 450 -25.76 9.32 -12.30
N GLU A 451 -26.74 8.41 -12.34
CA GLU A 451 -28.03 8.58 -11.66
C GLU A 451 -27.89 8.87 -10.15
N GLU A 452 -27.00 8.15 -9.46
CA GLU A 452 -26.65 8.38 -8.05
C GLU A 452 -26.25 9.86 -7.80
N PHE A 453 -25.55 10.47 -8.75
CA PHE A 453 -25.00 11.81 -8.65
C PHE A 453 -26.00 12.92 -8.99
N LYS A 454 -27.00 12.67 -9.85
CA LYS A 454 -28.07 13.66 -10.13
C LYS A 454 -28.77 14.13 -8.85
N THR A 455 -29.03 13.20 -7.93
CA THR A 455 -29.66 13.51 -6.62
C THR A 455 -28.77 14.38 -5.73
N VAL A 456 -27.44 14.28 -5.86
CA VAL A 456 -26.46 15.11 -5.15
C VAL A 456 -26.40 16.50 -5.79
N LEU A 457 -26.34 16.58 -7.12
CA LEU A 457 -26.30 17.85 -7.85
C LEU A 457 -27.55 18.72 -7.59
N ASN A 458 -28.75 18.12 -7.56
CA ASN A 458 -29.97 18.83 -7.15
C ASN A 458 -29.82 19.48 -5.75
N LYS A 459 -29.33 18.71 -4.75
CA LYS A 459 -29.13 19.20 -3.37
C LYS A 459 -27.97 20.19 -3.23
N ALA A 460 -26.96 20.12 -4.11
CA ALA A 460 -25.82 21.03 -4.12
C ALA A 460 -26.15 22.37 -4.82
N LYS A 461 -26.96 22.34 -5.89
CA LYS A 461 -27.49 23.53 -6.60
C LYS A 461 -28.34 24.42 -5.69
N GLN A 462 -29.05 23.84 -4.72
CA GLN A 462 -29.79 24.56 -3.67
C GLN A 462 -28.88 25.30 -2.67
N LYS A 463 -27.61 24.89 -2.53
CA LYS A 463 -26.64 25.44 -1.55
C LYS A 463 -25.52 26.28 -2.16
N SER A 464 -25.29 26.13 -3.47
CA SER A 464 -24.15 26.70 -4.18
C SER A 464 -24.45 26.88 -5.65
N ILE A 465 -23.90 27.93 -6.27
CA ILE A 465 -24.04 28.18 -7.71
C ILE A 465 -23.21 27.12 -8.45
N LEU A 466 -23.87 26.24 -9.21
CA LEU A 466 -23.26 25.20 -10.04
C LEU A 466 -23.69 25.36 -11.49
N LEU A 467 -22.72 25.36 -12.40
CA LEU A 467 -22.93 25.28 -13.84
C LEU A 467 -23.14 23.81 -14.22
N LEU A 468 -24.31 23.45 -14.77
CA LEU A 468 -24.68 22.06 -15.04
C LEU A 468 -25.07 21.88 -16.53
N PRO A 469 -24.10 21.62 -17.42
CA PRO A 469 -24.34 21.43 -18.86
C PRO A 469 -25.31 20.29 -19.16
N ALA A 470 -26.35 20.53 -19.96
CA ALA A 470 -27.38 19.56 -20.34
C ALA A 470 -28.08 18.83 -19.16
N PHE A 471 -28.11 19.43 -17.96
CA PHE A 471 -28.70 18.80 -16.77
C PHE A 471 -30.21 19.06 -16.66
N GLU A 472 -31.00 18.04 -16.98
CA GLU A 472 -32.42 17.97 -16.67
C GLU A 472 -32.62 17.71 -15.17
N SER A 473 -33.36 18.58 -14.47
CA SER A 473 -33.67 18.37 -13.06
C SER A 473 -34.73 17.28 -12.90
N CYS A 474 -34.42 16.24 -12.12
CA CYS A 474 -35.45 15.35 -11.60
C CYS A 474 -36.33 16.15 -10.62
N ASP A 475 -37.46 16.64 -11.10
CA ASP A 475 -38.45 17.34 -10.29
C ASP A 475 -39.08 16.35 -9.31
N ILE A 476 -38.80 16.53 -8.02
CA ILE A 476 -39.46 15.77 -6.97
C ILE A 476 -40.86 16.37 -6.81
N ILE A 477 -41.84 15.71 -7.40
CA ILE A 477 -43.26 16.02 -7.21
C ILE A 477 -43.67 15.56 -5.78
N GLU A 478 -43.29 16.35 -4.78
CA GLU A 478 -43.99 16.34 -3.49
C GLU A 478 -45.37 16.94 -3.72
N GLY A 479 -46.39 16.06 -3.74
CA GLY A 479 -47.71 16.38 -4.28
C GLY A 479 -48.45 17.45 -3.48
N SER A 480 -48.54 18.64 -4.06
CA SER A 480 -49.51 19.67 -3.67
C SER A 480 -50.93 19.23 -4.07
N SER A 481 -51.54 18.35 -3.28
CA SER A 481 -52.94 17.95 -3.46
C SER A 481 -53.88 19.10 -3.10
N THR A 482 -54.11 20.00 -4.05
CA THR A 482 -55.15 21.02 -3.97
C THR A 482 -56.53 20.38 -4.00
N SER A 483 -57.27 20.51 -2.90
CA SER A 483 -58.68 20.15 -2.82
C SER A 483 -59.49 21.40 -2.52
N TYR A 484 -60.18 21.92 -3.54
CA TYR A 484 -61.22 22.93 -3.36
C TYR A 484 -62.46 22.30 -2.72
N SER A 485 -63.05 22.97 -1.74
CA SER A 485 -64.43 22.73 -1.31
C SER A 485 -65.00 24.01 -0.69
N ASP A 486 -65.80 24.75 -1.46
CA ASP A 486 -66.56 25.91 -0.96
C ASP A 486 -67.62 25.48 0.05
N TYR A 487 -67.87 26.28 1.09
CA TYR A 487 -69.18 26.35 1.75
C TYR A 487 -69.41 27.69 2.48
N THR A 488 -70.42 28.43 2.00
CA THR A 488 -71.31 29.36 2.74
C THR A 488 -70.75 30.53 3.59
N GLU A 489 -70.83 31.72 2.98
CA GLU A 489 -71.75 32.82 3.35
C GLU A 489 -71.46 33.86 4.48
N ASN A 490 -71.92 35.09 4.15
CA ASN A 490 -72.43 36.19 4.99
C ASN A 490 -71.51 36.94 5.99
N SER A 491 -71.14 38.18 5.61
CA SER A 491 -71.86 39.38 6.10
C SER A 491 -71.45 40.67 5.37
N GLN A 492 -72.30 41.70 5.45
CA GLN A 492 -72.20 43.00 4.77
C GLN A 492 -72.15 44.15 5.81
N TRP A 493 -72.23 45.42 5.36
CA TRP A 493 -72.22 46.67 6.16
C TRP A 493 -70.85 47.04 6.78
N GLY A 494 -70.45 48.31 6.90
CA GLY A 494 -71.09 49.58 6.49
C GLY A 494 -70.07 50.73 6.48
N ALA A 495 -70.42 51.88 5.88
CA ALA A 495 -69.48 52.99 5.66
C ALA A 495 -69.40 53.99 6.85
N ASN A 496 -68.30 54.74 6.96
CA ASN A 496 -68.36 56.11 7.49
C ASN A 496 -67.18 57.02 7.08
N ILE A 497 -67.42 58.34 7.17
CA ILE A 497 -66.69 59.41 6.47
C ILE A 497 -65.72 60.17 7.39
N SER A 498 -64.51 60.49 6.90
CA SER A 498 -63.88 61.85 6.89
C SER A 498 -62.43 61.75 6.36
N GLY A 499 -62.03 62.60 5.39
CA GLY A 499 -61.29 63.86 5.64
C GLY A 499 -59.78 63.59 5.56
N ILE A 500 -58.97 64.20 4.69
CA ILE A 500 -58.99 65.55 4.11
C ILE A 500 -58.57 65.54 2.61
N LYS A 501 -58.83 66.64 1.90
CA LYS A 501 -58.55 66.92 0.47
C LYS A 501 -57.41 67.96 0.42
N VAL A 502 -56.47 67.99 -0.55
CA VAL A 502 -56.57 68.75 -1.81
C VAL A 502 -55.25 68.59 -2.61
N ASN A 503 -55.36 68.30 -3.92
CA ASN A 503 -54.34 68.40 -4.98
C ASN A 503 -54.30 69.86 -5.53
N PRO A 504 -53.27 70.39 -6.28
CA PRO A 504 -52.92 69.81 -7.61
C PRO A 504 -51.56 70.20 -8.28
N ASN A 505 -51.48 69.83 -9.57
CA ASN A 505 -50.74 70.44 -10.69
C ASN A 505 -49.26 70.10 -10.93
N GLY A 506 -48.99 69.51 -12.12
CA GLY A 506 -47.66 69.21 -12.63
C GLY A 506 -47.65 68.55 -14.03
N LYS A 507 -48.53 68.98 -14.96
CA LYS A 507 -48.54 68.44 -16.34
C LYS A 507 -47.30 68.86 -17.14
N ARG A 508 -46.68 67.94 -17.89
CA ARG A 508 -46.11 68.22 -19.21
C ARG A 508 -45.78 66.94 -20.01
N ASP A 509 -46.40 66.82 -21.19
CA ASP A 509 -46.05 65.87 -22.25
C ASP A 509 -45.45 66.65 -23.45
N SER A 510 -44.31 66.21 -23.98
CA SER A 510 -43.82 66.48 -25.36
C SER A 510 -42.50 65.71 -25.56
N PHE A 511 -42.40 64.70 -26.44
CA PHE A 511 -42.41 64.72 -27.92
C PHE A 511 -41.18 65.38 -28.58
N LEU A 512 -40.44 64.56 -29.38
CA LEU A 512 -39.59 64.92 -30.55
C LEU A 512 -38.32 65.78 -30.25
N ALA A 513 -37.18 65.69 -30.96
CA ALA A 513 -36.60 64.71 -31.91
C ALA A 513 -35.04 64.96 -31.95
N GLN A 514 -34.18 64.70 -32.95
CA GLN A 514 -34.28 64.23 -34.35
C GLN A 514 -32.89 63.75 -34.88
N THR A 515 -32.87 63.06 -36.04
CA THR A 515 -31.82 62.90 -37.09
C THR A 515 -30.33 63.20 -36.82
N GLY A 516 -29.42 62.32 -37.30
CA GLY A 516 -27.97 62.55 -37.33
C GLY A 516 -27.10 61.52 -38.09
N GLU A 517 -27.49 61.13 -39.31
CA GLU A 517 -26.59 60.51 -40.33
C GLU A 517 -26.02 61.63 -41.25
N PRO A 518 -25.03 61.41 -42.16
CA PRO A 518 -24.45 60.14 -42.64
C PRO A 518 -22.90 60.10 -42.77
N GLU A 519 -22.38 58.97 -43.30
CA GLU A 519 -21.21 58.82 -44.23
C GLU A 519 -19.80 59.39 -43.82
N GLU A 520 -18.64 59.00 -44.39
CA GLU A 520 -18.33 58.25 -45.63
C GLU A 520 -16.98 57.46 -45.56
N GLU A 521 -16.83 56.49 -46.47
CA GLU A 521 -15.63 55.83 -47.05
C GLU A 521 -14.24 55.66 -46.34
N SER A 522 -13.88 54.38 -46.17
CA SER A 522 -12.69 53.66 -46.73
C SER A 522 -11.23 54.01 -46.37
N ILE A 523 -10.40 52.95 -46.27
CA ILE A 523 -9.14 52.74 -47.03
C ILE A 523 -8.62 51.30 -46.77
N ASP A 524 -8.07 50.65 -47.79
CA ASP A 524 -7.54 49.28 -47.76
C ASP A 524 -6.00 49.26 -47.76
N PHE A 525 -5.37 48.31 -47.07
CA PHE A 525 -3.91 48.13 -47.10
C PHE A 525 -3.47 46.66 -46.95
N ASN A 526 -2.91 46.12 -48.05
CA ASN A 526 -2.21 44.84 -48.09
C ASN A 526 -0.86 44.89 -47.35
N ILE A 527 -0.42 43.76 -46.77
CA ILE A 527 0.99 43.32 -46.74
C ILE A 527 1.09 41.81 -46.45
N THR A 528 1.93 41.10 -47.20
CA THR A 528 2.29 39.69 -46.97
C THR A 528 3.67 39.57 -46.29
N PRO A 529 3.87 38.59 -45.39
CA PRO A 529 5.20 38.12 -45.01
C PRO A 529 5.59 36.84 -45.76
N LYS A 530 6.87 36.73 -46.13
CA LYS A 530 7.46 35.56 -46.83
C LYS A 530 7.84 34.43 -45.86
N LYS A 531 8.03 33.23 -46.43
CA LYS A 531 8.84 32.16 -45.83
C LYS A 531 10.19 32.70 -45.33
N ILE A 532 10.60 32.31 -44.12
CA ILE A 532 11.98 32.37 -43.66
C ILE A 532 12.49 30.94 -43.43
N LYS A 533 13.79 30.76 -43.64
CA LYS A 533 14.49 29.48 -43.80
C LYS A 533 15.22 29.12 -42.50
N LEU A 534 15.12 27.87 -42.07
CA LEU A 534 15.94 27.32 -40.99
C LEU A 534 17.35 27.02 -41.52
N GLU A 535 18.38 27.55 -40.85
CA GLU A 535 19.77 27.11 -41.00
C GLU A 535 20.34 26.82 -39.61
N PHE A 536 20.95 25.65 -39.46
CA PHE A 536 21.68 25.24 -38.26
C PHE A 536 23.17 25.42 -38.50
N SER A 537 23.95 25.69 -37.45
CA SER A 537 25.41 25.60 -37.50
C SER A 537 26.01 25.23 -36.16
N ARG A 538 26.54 23.98 -36.13
CA ARG A 538 27.54 23.41 -35.22
C ARG A 538 27.29 23.56 -33.72
#